data_AF-A0A8S4PMI4-F1
#
_entry.id   AF-A0A8S4PMI4-F1
#
_cell.length_a   1.000
_cell.length_b   1.000
_cell.length_c   1.000
_cell.angle_alpha   90.00
_cell.angle_beta   90.00
_cell.angle_gamma   90.00
#
_symmetry.space_group_name_H-M   'P 1'
#
loop_
_entity.id
_entity.type
_entity.pdbx_description
1 polymer ?
#
loop_
_entity_poly.entity_id
_entity_poly.type
_entity_poly.pdbx_seq_one_letter_code
_entity_poly.pdbx_strand_id
1 'polypeptide(L)'
;MPKLTTKKNKMLGHLSRTGAVKQVYRQLRSKSIPSTDKSDGTIPIAASDTHDTTNKDIKAIINKLTNLYSQNANEKNAIAQKKYMRNQFEFFGLMSPERKQIDKEVLQCSPKLSLKDTRELLLSLWQQDQREFQQFALTYATKYKERLCGETINDCLESLECIKKLITTKSWWDTIDMLCPKGHFILKHRAELSPVMDEWIMSDNMWLRRCAIYHQLYYKENTNQDQLFRYCKACAHEKDFFIRKVIGWSLRSYFRTDPDAVKTFVKDNEIILSTLSKREALKHA
;
A
#
# COMPACT_ATOMS: atom_id res chain seq x y z
N MET A 1 -38.12 30.66 25.35
CA MET A 1 -38.87 29.82 24.38
C MET A 1 -39.70 30.75 23.50
N PRO A 2 -39.88 30.54 22.19
CA PRO A 2 -39.71 29.32 21.34
C PRO A 2 -38.51 29.41 20.34
N LYS A 3 -37.77 28.32 20.03
CA LYS A 3 -37.92 27.30 18.94
C LYS A 3 -37.72 27.89 17.52
N LEU A 4 -37.02 27.30 16.53
CA LEU A 4 -36.32 26.03 16.33
C LEU A 4 -35.41 26.20 15.07
N THR A 5 -34.18 25.67 15.12
CA THR A 5 -33.49 24.93 14.04
C THR A 5 -33.78 25.24 12.55
N THR A 6 -32.85 25.93 11.87
CA THR A 6 -32.58 25.72 10.43
C THR A 6 -31.22 26.29 10.01
N LYS A 7 -30.14 25.55 10.26
CA LYS A 7 -28.87 25.67 9.49
C LYS A 7 -27.95 24.46 9.73
N LYS A 8 -28.52 23.26 9.56
CA LYS A 8 -27.77 21.99 9.54
C LYS A 8 -28.01 21.17 8.25
N ASN A 9 -28.52 21.81 7.20
CA ASN A 9 -28.73 21.21 5.88
C ASN A 9 -28.00 22.00 4.79
N LYS A 10 -26.67 21.82 4.71
CA LYS A 10 -25.91 22.02 3.47
C LYS A 10 -24.59 21.23 3.39
N MET A 11 -24.40 20.24 4.27
CA MET A 11 -23.26 19.31 4.27
C MET A 11 -23.68 17.83 4.21
N LEU A 12 -24.80 17.52 3.56
CA LEU A 12 -25.28 16.14 3.33
C LEU A 12 -25.46 15.79 1.85
N GLY A 13 -25.19 16.71 0.92
CA GLY A 13 -25.33 16.49 -0.52
C GLY A 13 -24.17 15.74 -1.21
N HIS A 14 -23.14 15.32 -0.47
CA HIS A 14 -21.99 14.57 -1.03
C HIS A 14 -21.68 13.24 -0.32
N LEU A 15 -22.52 12.84 0.65
CA LEU A 15 -22.47 11.53 1.29
C LEU A 15 -23.20 10.44 0.48
N SER A 16 -23.80 10.76 -0.67
CA SER A 16 -24.46 9.77 -1.55
C SER A 16 -23.53 9.06 -2.52
N ARG A 17 -22.31 9.57 -2.77
CA ARG A 17 -21.33 8.92 -3.65
C ARG A 17 -20.56 7.77 -2.98
N THR A 18 -20.38 7.80 -1.66
CA THR A 18 -19.72 6.71 -0.92
C THR A 18 -20.57 5.44 -0.81
N GLY A 19 -21.91 5.58 -0.76
CA GLY A 19 -22.85 4.46 -0.84
C GLY A 19 -22.81 3.77 -2.21
N ALA A 20 -22.78 4.55 -3.29
CA ALA A 20 -22.69 4.05 -4.66
C ALA A 20 -21.36 3.32 -4.91
N VAL A 21 -20.23 3.81 -4.37
CA VAL A 21 -18.92 3.15 -4.50
C VAL A 21 -18.88 1.79 -3.78
N LYS A 22 -19.38 1.71 -2.54
CA LYS A 22 -19.50 0.43 -1.82
C LYS A 22 -20.44 -0.54 -2.54
N GLN A 23 -21.48 -0.02 -3.19
CA GLN A 23 -22.44 -0.82 -3.95
C GLN A 23 -21.86 -1.32 -5.28
N VAL A 24 -21.09 -0.51 -6.01
CA VAL A 24 -20.36 -0.94 -7.22
C VAL A 24 -19.31 -2.00 -6.88
N TYR A 25 -18.53 -1.80 -5.81
CA TYR A 25 -17.57 -2.80 -5.33
C TYR A 25 -18.25 -4.12 -4.91
N ARG A 26 -19.37 -4.05 -4.18
CA ARG A 26 -20.18 -5.23 -3.83
C ARG A 26 -20.82 -5.89 -5.05
N GLN A 27 -21.30 -5.11 -6.03
CA GLN A 27 -21.91 -5.61 -7.26
C GLN A 27 -20.90 -6.25 -8.21
N LEU A 28 -19.68 -5.71 -8.31
CA LEU A 28 -18.58 -6.33 -9.06
C LEU A 28 -18.16 -7.65 -8.41
N ARG A 29 -18.24 -7.75 -7.07
CA ARG A 29 -17.97 -8.99 -6.32
C ARG A 29 -19.11 -10.01 -6.39
N SER A 30 -20.37 -9.58 -6.49
CA SER A 30 -21.54 -10.48 -6.46
C SER A 30 -21.96 -11.06 -7.82
N LYS A 31 -21.40 -10.57 -8.93
CA LYS A 31 -21.76 -11.01 -10.30
C LYS A 31 -20.98 -12.25 -10.78
N SER A 32 -20.24 -12.93 -9.90
CA SER A 32 -19.24 -13.95 -10.29
C SER A 32 -19.40 -15.29 -9.58
N ILE A 33 -20.63 -15.81 -9.44
CA ILE A 33 -20.87 -17.24 -9.17
C ILE A 33 -22.15 -17.68 -9.90
N PRO A 34 -22.07 -18.43 -11.02
CA PRO A 34 -23.16 -19.29 -11.44
C PRO A 34 -23.05 -20.62 -10.68
N SER A 35 -24.10 -20.97 -9.94
CA SER A 35 -24.30 -22.33 -9.43
C SER A 35 -24.67 -23.26 -10.59
N THR A 36 -23.97 -24.38 -10.73
CA THR A 36 -24.47 -25.52 -11.51
C THR A 36 -24.33 -26.80 -10.70
N ASP A 37 -25.48 -27.45 -10.48
CA ASP A 37 -25.62 -28.77 -9.88
C ASP A 37 -25.78 -29.80 -11.01
N LYS A 38 -24.94 -30.84 -10.95
CA LYS A 38 -24.97 -32.22 -11.50
C LYS A 38 -25.52 -32.57 -12.90
N SER A 39 -24.67 -33.24 -13.69
CA SER A 39 -24.89 -34.63 -14.14
C SER A 39 -23.62 -35.26 -14.76
N ASP A 40 -23.50 -36.59 -14.60
CA ASP A 40 -22.42 -37.55 -14.93
C ASP A 40 -21.58 -37.36 -16.22
N GLY A 41 -20.31 -37.75 -16.11
CA GLY A 41 -19.40 -37.96 -17.23
C GLY A 41 -17.93 -38.02 -16.80
N THR A 42 -17.44 -39.21 -16.45
CA THR A 42 -16.05 -39.49 -16.06
C THR A 42 -15.03 -39.12 -17.15
N ILE A 43 -14.18 -38.13 -16.87
CA ILE A 43 -12.88 -37.91 -17.54
C ILE A 43 -11.88 -37.53 -16.43
N PRO A 44 -10.67 -38.14 -16.35
CA PRO A 44 -9.76 -37.89 -15.24
C PRO A 44 -9.10 -36.51 -15.41
N ILE A 45 -9.39 -35.58 -14.49
CA ILE A 45 -8.71 -34.29 -14.41
C ILE A 45 -7.60 -34.42 -13.38
N ALA A 46 -6.34 -34.34 -13.85
CA ALA A 46 -5.17 -34.16 -13.01
C ALA A 46 -5.23 -32.77 -12.37
N ALA A 47 -5.78 -32.68 -11.15
CA ALA A 47 -5.79 -31.49 -10.32
C ALA A 47 -5.43 -31.87 -8.88
N SER A 48 -4.16 -32.19 -8.62
CA SER A 48 -3.63 -32.36 -7.26
C SER A 48 -2.21 -31.81 -7.05
N ASP A 49 -1.42 -31.59 -8.11
CA ASP A 49 0.04 -31.43 -7.94
C ASP A 49 0.52 -29.97 -7.86
N THR A 50 -0.31 -29.00 -8.25
CA THR A 50 0.07 -27.58 -8.30
C THR A 50 0.04 -26.91 -6.93
N HIS A 51 -0.93 -27.25 -6.08
CA HIS A 51 -1.08 -26.63 -4.76
C HIS A 51 0.01 -27.06 -3.75
N ASP A 52 0.49 -28.30 -3.86
CA ASP A 52 1.54 -28.85 -3.00
C ASP A 52 2.94 -28.31 -3.40
N THR A 53 3.18 -28.18 -4.71
CA THR A 53 4.42 -27.61 -5.26
C THR A 53 4.55 -26.11 -4.96
N THR A 54 3.46 -25.34 -5.05
CA THR A 54 3.44 -23.90 -4.68
C THR A 54 3.88 -23.66 -3.23
N ASN A 55 3.38 -24.47 -2.30
CA ASN A 55 3.72 -24.35 -0.89
C ASN A 55 5.22 -24.70 -0.68
N LYS A 56 5.74 -25.65 -1.45
CA LYS A 56 7.16 -26.04 -1.43
C LYS A 56 8.08 -24.91 -1.88
N ASP A 57 7.77 -24.20 -2.96
CA ASP A 57 8.61 -23.10 -3.47
C ASP A 57 8.67 -21.91 -2.50
N ILE A 58 7.52 -21.51 -1.94
CA ILE A 58 7.45 -20.43 -0.95
C ILE A 58 8.26 -20.81 0.30
N LYS A 59 8.08 -22.04 0.81
CA LYS A 59 8.86 -22.55 1.93
C LYS A 59 10.35 -22.59 1.63
N ALA A 60 10.74 -23.00 0.42
CA ALA A 60 12.14 -23.05 0.01
C ALA A 60 12.79 -21.66 0.04
N ILE A 61 12.09 -20.62 -0.45
CA ILE A 61 12.56 -19.23 -0.39
C ILE A 61 12.74 -18.77 1.06
N ILE A 62 11.72 -18.98 1.91
CA ILE A 62 11.76 -18.55 3.32
C ILE A 62 12.84 -19.30 4.09
N ASN A 63 13.00 -20.61 3.87
CA ASN A 63 14.05 -21.40 4.51
C ASN A 63 15.45 -20.93 4.08
N LYS A 64 15.64 -20.64 2.79
CA LYS A 64 16.93 -20.11 2.30
C LYS A 64 17.25 -18.75 2.93
N LEU A 65 16.28 -17.85 3.01
CA LEU A 65 16.44 -16.56 3.72
C LEU A 65 16.76 -16.76 5.19
N THR A 66 16.01 -17.63 5.87
CA THR A 66 16.20 -17.92 7.30
C THR A 66 17.63 -18.40 7.56
N ASN A 67 18.11 -19.35 6.76
CA ASN A 67 19.47 -19.89 6.89
C ASN A 67 20.53 -18.81 6.66
N LEU A 68 20.44 -18.07 5.54
CA LEU A 68 21.45 -17.07 5.17
C LEU A 68 21.44 -15.88 6.14
N TYR A 69 20.26 -15.40 6.56
CA TYR A 69 20.17 -14.33 7.55
C TYR A 69 20.68 -14.76 8.92
N SER A 70 20.37 -15.98 9.36
CA SER A 70 20.84 -16.49 10.66
C SER A 70 22.36 -16.69 10.67
N GLN A 71 22.94 -17.20 9.58
CA GLN A 71 24.40 -17.41 9.44
C GLN A 71 25.20 -16.10 9.49
N ASN A 72 24.58 -15.01 9.06
CA ASN A 72 25.20 -13.69 9.00
C ASN A 72 24.66 -12.75 10.09
N ALA A 73 23.88 -13.26 11.05
CA ALA A 73 23.26 -12.46 12.10
C ALA A 73 24.31 -11.77 12.98
N ASN A 74 23.99 -10.55 13.43
CA ASN A 74 24.85 -9.76 14.29
C ASN A 74 24.02 -9.17 15.44
N GLU A 75 24.11 -9.77 16.61
CA GLU A 75 23.31 -9.40 17.79
C GLU A 75 23.53 -7.94 18.21
N LYS A 76 24.78 -7.45 18.18
CA LYS A 76 25.10 -6.06 18.54
C LYS A 76 24.38 -5.07 17.61
N ASN A 77 24.38 -5.34 16.31
CA ASN A 77 23.65 -4.54 15.34
C ASN A 77 22.14 -4.69 15.52
N ALA A 78 21.64 -5.89 15.78
CA ALA A 78 20.22 -6.15 16.00
C ALA A 78 19.66 -5.31 17.15
N ILE A 79 20.38 -5.24 18.28
CA ILE A 79 20.01 -4.39 19.43
C ILE A 79 19.92 -2.91 19.01
N ALA A 80 20.90 -2.42 18.25
CA ALA A 80 20.92 -1.04 17.78
C ALA A 80 19.79 -0.73 16.79
N GLN A 81 19.52 -1.63 15.85
CA GLN A 81 18.44 -1.51 14.85
C GLN A 81 17.06 -1.56 15.51
N LYS A 82 16.86 -2.49 16.46
CA LYS A 82 15.65 -2.59 17.27
C LYS A 82 15.39 -1.29 18.03
N LYS A 83 16.41 -0.74 18.71
CA LYS A 83 16.32 0.56 19.40
C LYS A 83 15.96 1.71 18.46
N TYR A 84 16.57 1.75 17.28
CA TYR A 84 16.26 2.75 16.25
C TYR A 84 14.79 2.70 15.80
N MET A 85 14.23 1.50 15.67
CA MET A 85 12.81 1.28 15.39
C MET A 85 11.90 1.31 16.63
N ARG A 86 12.38 1.92 17.73
CA ARG A 86 11.65 2.07 19.00
C ARG A 86 11.18 0.74 19.59
N ASN A 87 11.98 -0.31 19.43
CA ASN A 87 11.75 -1.66 19.95
C ASN A 87 10.46 -2.32 19.45
N GLN A 88 9.95 -1.93 18.28
CA GLN A 88 8.71 -2.49 17.70
C GLN A 88 8.94 -3.78 16.91
N PHE A 89 10.18 -4.08 16.50
CA PHE A 89 10.51 -5.20 15.62
C PHE A 89 11.78 -5.90 16.07
N GLU A 90 11.84 -7.21 15.84
CA GLU A 90 13.07 -8.00 15.97
C GLU A 90 13.93 -7.86 14.72
N PHE A 91 15.23 -8.14 14.85
CA PHE A 91 16.20 -8.04 13.76
C PHE A 91 17.21 -9.18 13.83
N PHE A 92 17.73 -9.60 12.69
CA PHE A 92 18.97 -10.38 12.62
C PHE A 92 20.21 -9.50 12.80
N GLY A 93 20.10 -8.19 12.57
CA GLY A 93 21.21 -7.25 12.71
C GLY A 93 22.00 -7.03 11.43
N LEU A 94 21.42 -7.38 10.28
CA LEU A 94 22.08 -7.25 8.98
C LEU A 94 22.06 -5.79 8.54
N MET A 95 23.23 -5.27 8.17
CA MET A 95 23.30 -3.93 7.60
C MET A 95 22.87 -3.95 6.13
N SER A 96 22.43 -2.81 5.59
CA SER A 96 21.84 -2.78 4.24
C SER A 96 22.71 -3.38 3.13
N PRO A 97 24.04 -3.21 3.08
CA PRO A 97 24.87 -3.81 2.03
C PRO A 97 24.84 -5.34 2.06
N GLU A 98 25.04 -5.92 3.24
CA GLU A 98 25.03 -7.36 3.49
C GLU A 98 23.65 -7.98 3.23
N ARG A 99 22.59 -7.39 3.80
CA ARG A 99 21.22 -7.84 3.55
C ARG A 99 20.91 -7.83 2.05
N LYS A 100 21.22 -6.74 1.34
CA LYS A 100 20.96 -6.65 -0.12
C LYS A 100 21.74 -7.69 -0.93
N GLN A 101 22.93 -8.07 -0.49
CA GLN A 101 23.71 -9.12 -1.13
C GLN A 101 23.01 -10.48 -0.97
N ILE A 102 22.55 -10.80 0.24
CA ILE A 102 21.77 -12.02 0.51
C ILE A 102 20.44 -12.01 -0.26
N ASP A 103 19.71 -10.89 -0.23
CA ASP A 103 18.45 -10.70 -0.97
C ASP A 103 18.65 -11.01 -2.46
N LYS A 104 19.74 -10.50 -3.04
CA LYS A 104 20.09 -10.73 -4.45
C LYS A 104 20.36 -12.19 -4.74
N GLU A 105 21.12 -12.89 -3.89
CA GLU A 105 21.40 -14.32 -4.05
C GLU A 105 20.11 -15.14 -4.03
N VAL A 106 19.24 -14.91 -3.03
CA VAL A 106 17.96 -15.63 -2.93
C VAL A 106 17.09 -15.34 -4.16
N LEU A 107 17.01 -14.07 -4.60
CA LEU A 107 16.22 -13.68 -5.77
C LEU A 107 16.73 -14.25 -7.09
N GLN A 108 18.03 -14.59 -7.20
CA GLN A 108 18.60 -15.22 -8.39
C GLN A 108 18.27 -16.71 -8.45
N CYS A 109 18.20 -17.39 -7.30
CA CYS A 109 17.84 -18.81 -7.21
C CYS A 109 16.34 -19.06 -7.06
N SER A 110 15.52 -18.02 -6.90
CA SER A 110 14.08 -18.17 -6.66
C SER A 110 13.33 -18.57 -7.94
N PRO A 111 12.38 -19.53 -7.87
CA PRO A 111 11.54 -19.86 -8.99
C PRO A 111 10.63 -18.68 -9.40
N LYS A 112 10.17 -18.72 -10.65
CA LYS A 112 9.19 -17.75 -11.14
C LYS A 112 7.81 -18.10 -10.57
N LEU A 113 7.42 -17.42 -9.50
CA LEU A 113 6.11 -17.59 -8.89
C LEU A 113 4.96 -17.07 -9.77
N SER A 114 3.78 -17.67 -9.62
CA SER A 114 2.52 -17.13 -10.15
C SER A 114 2.13 -15.83 -9.43
N LEU A 115 1.11 -15.11 -9.91
CA LEU A 115 0.58 -13.93 -9.21
C LEU A 115 0.02 -14.30 -7.82
N LYS A 116 -0.76 -15.38 -7.73
CA LYS A 116 -1.30 -15.88 -6.46
C LYS A 116 -0.18 -16.19 -5.48
N ASP A 117 0.83 -16.92 -5.93
CA ASP A 117 1.95 -17.36 -5.07
C ASP A 117 2.87 -16.21 -4.70
N THR A 118 2.96 -15.19 -5.57
CA THR A 118 3.64 -13.94 -5.23
C THR A 118 2.94 -13.26 -4.06
N ARG A 119 1.61 -13.17 -4.05
CA ARG A 119 0.86 -12.62 -2.91
C ARG A 119 1.02 -13.47 -1.64
N GLU A 120 0.95 -14.79 -1.79
CA GLU A 120 1.15 -15.76 -0.69
C GLU A 120 2.55 -15.65 -0.07
N LEU A 121 3.60 -15.52 -0.90
CA LEU A 121 4.98 -15.31 -0.43
C LEU A 121 5.09 -14.01 0.37
N LEU A 122 4.53 -12.90 -0.14
CA LEU A 122 4.57 -11.62 0.57
C LEU A 122 3.89 -11.71 1.93
N LEU A 123 2.73 -12.35 2.00
CA LEU A 123 2.01 -12.58 3.26
C LEU A 123 2.82 -13.47 4.22
N SER A 124 3.46 -14.52 3.71
CA SER A 124 4.26 -15.46 4.49
C SER A 124 5.53 -14.83 5.05
N LEU A 125 6.23 -14.01 4.26
CA LEU A 125 7.36 -13.19 4.71
C LEU A 125 6.91 -12.17 5.76
N TRP A 126 5.72 -11.60 5.60
CA TRP A 126 5.20 -10.62 6.57
C TRP A 126 4.95 -11.22 7.95
N GLN A 127 4.62 -12.52 8.02
CA GLN A 127 4.44 -13.21 9.30
C GLN A 127 5.75 -13.44 10.06
N GLN A 128 6.90 -13.50 9.39
CA GLN A 128 8.18 -13.75 10.05
C GLN A 128 8.59 -12.62 11.00
N ASP A 129 9.22 -12.94 12.13
CA ASP A 129 9.43 -12.00 13.24
C ASP A 129 10.44 -10.89 12.93
N GLN A 130 11.58 -11.25 12.34
CA GLN A 130 12.67 -10.31 12.08
C GLN A 130 12.34 -9.37 10.90
N ARG A 131 12.66 -8.08 11.07
CA ARG A 131 12.29 -7.00 10.14
C ARG A 131 12.90 -7.18 8.75
N GLU A 132 14.04 -7.86 8.65
CA GLU A 132 14.71 -8.19 7.40
C GLU A 132 13.80 -8.99 6.45
N PHE A 133 12.86 -9.81 6.96
CA PHE A 133 11.90 -10.52 6.11
C PHE A 133 10.91 -9.57 5.43
N GLN A 134 10.39 -8.57 6.14
CA GLN A 134 9.53 -7.56 5.51
C GLN A 134 10.34 -6.72 4.50
N GLN A 135 11.60 -6.43 4.79
CA GLN A 135 12.49 -5.75 3.85
C GLN A 135 12.74 -6.57 2.58
N PHE A 136 12.94 -7.89 2.70
CA PHE A 136 12.99 -8.78 1.54
C PHE A 136 11.67 -8.79 0.78
N ALA A 137 10.52 -8.83 1.47
CA ALA A 137 9.20 -8.76 0.83
C ALA A 137 9.05 -7.49 -0.02
N LEU A 138 9.54 -6.33 0.45
CA LEU A 138 9.57 -5.10 -0.33
C LEU A 138 10.50 -5.18 -1.55
N THR A 139 11.70 -5.76 -1.38
CA THR A 139 12.64 -5.99 -2.48
C THR A 139 11.98 -6.89 -3.55
N TYR A 140 11.34 -7.98 -3.14
CA TYR A 140 10.63 -8.91 -4.01
C TYR A 140 9.47 -8.21 -4.74
N ALA A 141 8.59 -7.54 -4.00
CA ALA A 141 7.45 -6.82 -4.57
C ALA A 141 7.87 -5.74 -5.56
N THR A 142 8.97 -5.04 -5.30
CA THR A 142 9.52 -4.01 -6.21
C THR A 142 10.03 -4.64 -7.51
N LYS A 143 10.77 -5.75 -7.41
CA LYS A 143 11.30 -6.48 -8.57
C LYS A 143 10.19 -7.05 -9.45
N TYR A 144 9.13 -7.56 -8.84
CA TYR A 144 8.02 -8.22 -9.54
C TYR A 144 6.73 -7.39 -9.55
N LYS A 145 6.85 -6.05 -9.53
CA LYS A 145 5.71 -5.12 -9.47
C LYS A 145 4.70 -5.33 -10.61
N GLU A 146 5.16 -5.62 -11.82
CA GLU A 146 4.28 -5.85 -12.98
C GLU A 146 3.45 -7.12 -12.80
N ARG A 147 4.03 -8.15 -12.16
CA ARG A 147 3.28 -9.36 -11.82
C ARG A 147 2.19 -9.05 -10.80
N LEU A 148 2.51 -8.23 -9.77
CA LEU A 148 1.53 -7.81 -8.76
C LEU A 148 0.39 -6.98 -9.33
N CYS A 149 0.63 -6.17 -10.36
CA CYS A 149 -0.45 -5.49 -11.08
C CYS A 149 -1.43 -6.48 -11.71
N GLY A 150 -0.97 -7.68 -12.09
CA GLY A 150 -1.78 -8.67 -12.77
C GLY A 150 -2.32 -8.17 -14.12
N GLU A 151 -3.22 -8.95 -14.70
CA GLU A 151 -3.74 -8.67 -16.03
C GLU A 151 -5.14 -8.06 -15.97
N THR A 152 -5.98 -8.58 -15.07
CA THR A 152 -7.38 -8.21 -14.93
C THR A 152 -7.62 -7.23 -13.79
N ILE A 153 -8.81 -6.62 -13.77
CA ILE A 153 -9.24 -5.80 -12.64
C ILE A 153 -9.34 -6.61 -11.33
N ASN A 154 -9.75 -7.88 -11.40
CA ASN A 154 -9.85 -8.73 -10.21
C ASN A 154 -8.46 -9.01 -9.62
N ASP A 155 -7.47 -9.26 -10.47
CA ASP A 155 -6.08 -9.40 -10.03
C ASP A 155 -5.59 -8.17 -9.27
N CYS A 156 -5.85 -6.98 -9.83
CA CYS A 156 -5.49 -5.71 -9.20
C CYS A 156 -6.14 -5.56 -7.82
N LEU A 157 -7.45 -5.86 -7.72
CA LEU A 157 -8.20 -5.75 -6.47
C LEU A 157 -7.69 -6.72 -5.41
N GLU A 158 -7.41 -7.97 -5.77
CA GLU A 158 -6.86 -8.94 -4.82
C GLU A 158 -5.42 -8.57 -4.38
N SER A 159 -4.62 -8.02 -5.28
CA SER A 159 -3.31 -7.45 -4.94
C SER A 159 -3.44 -6.24 -4.01
N LEU A 160 -4.43 -5.37 -4.18
CA LEU A 160 -4.71 -4.27 -3.26
C LEU A 160 -5.13 -4.76 -1.88
N GLU A 161 -5.92 -5.82 -1.77
CA GLU A 161 -6.27 -6.43 -0.48
C GLU A 161 -5.04 -7.03 0.21
N CYS A 162 -4.15 -7.69 -0.54
CA CYS A 162 -2.86 -8.15 -0.04
C CYS A 162 -2.04 -6.96 0.50
N ILE A 163 -1.85 -5.92 -0.31
CA ILE A 163 -1.10 -4.70 0.07
C ILE A 163 -1.73 -4.01 1.29
N LYS A 164 -3.07 -3.91 1.35
CA LYS A 164 -3.80 -3.36 2.50
C LYS A 164 -3.44 -4.11 3.78
N LYS A 165 -3.44 -5.45 3.74
CA LYS A 165 -3.04 -6.29 4.89
C LYS A 165 -1.59 -6.04 5.30
N LEU A 166 -0.65 -5.90 4.35
CA LEU A 166 0.74 -5.57 4.64
C LEU A 166 0.88 -4.17 5.24
N ILE A 167 0.14 -3.18 4.74
CA ILE A 167 0.14 -1.80 5.26
C ILE A 167 -0.37 -1.76 6.70
N THR A 168 -1.42 -2.52 7.02
CA THR A 168 -2.08 -2.47 8.33
C THR A 168 -1.48 -3.40 9.39
N THR A 169 -0.44 -4.16 9.04
CA THR A 169 0.25 -5.07 9.98
C THR A 169 1.74 -4.80 9.99
N LYS A 170 2.40 -4.88 11.16
CA LYS A 170 3.83 -4.53 11.33
C LYS A 170 4.16 -3.15 10.71
N SER A 171 3.26 -2.20 10.88
CA SER A 171 3.25 -0.91 10.18
C SER A 171 4.28 0.05 10.76
N TRP A 172 5.21 0.51 9.92
CA TRP A 172 6.14 1.58 10.27
C TRP A 172 6.70 2.25 9.02
N TRP A 173 7.23 3.46 9.17
CA TRP A 173 7.56 4.33 8.04
C TRP A 173 8.55 3.73 7.04
N ASP A 174 9.39 2.79 7.47
CA ASP A 174 10.39 2.11 6.64
C ASP A 174 9.75 1.19 5.59
N THR A 175 8.51 0.71 5.81
CA THR A 175 7.81 -0.15 4.84
C THR A 175 6.71 0.56 4.06
N ILE A 176 5.99 1.49 4.67
CA ILE A 176 4.70 1.98 4.13
C ILE A 176 4.83 2.58 2.72
N ASP A 177 5.77 3.51 2.51
CA ASP A 177 5.88 4.23 1.22
C ASP A 177 6.23 3.30 0.04
N MET A 178 6.97 2.23 0.32
CA MET A 178 7.29 1.19 -0.67
C MET A 178 6.06 0.35 -1.00
N LEU A 179 5.23 0.02 -0.01
CA LEU A 179 3.98 -0.74 -0.18
C LEU A 179 2.89 0.05 -0.91
N CYS A 180 2.84 1.37 -0.77
CA CYS A 180 1.76 2.16 -1.34
C CYS A 180 1.61 1.87 -2.86
N PRO A 181 0.40 1.50 -3.33
CA PRO A 181 0.14 1.22 -4.73
C PRO A 181 0.32 2.52 -5.50
N LYS A 182 1.23 2.54 -6.47
CA LYS A 182 1.63 3.76 -7.18
C LYS A 182 1.95 3.47 -8.63
N GLY A 183 2.11 4.54 -9.40
CA GLY A 183 2.39 4.50 -10.83
C GLY A 183 1.36 3.70 -11.61
N HIS A 184 1.89 2.83 -12.48
CA HIS A 184 1.15 1.96 -13.38
C HIS A 184 0.06 1.14 -12.67
N PHE A 185 0.28 0.72 -11.41
CA PHE A 185 -0.65 -0.12 -10.67
C PHE A 185 -2.07 0.47 -10.62
N ILE A 186 -2.22 1.74 -10.23
CA ILE A 186 -3.54 2.39 -10.18
C ILE A 186 -3.90 2.98 -11.55
N LEU A 187 -2.93 3.48 -12.32
CA LEU A 187 -3.20 4.13 -13.60
C LEU A 187 -3.77 3.18 -14.66
N LYS A 188 -3.43 1.88 -14.61
CA LYS A 188 -3.91 0.87 -15.55
C LYS A 188 -5.44 0.72 -15.54
N HIS A 189 -6.05 0.77 -14.36
CA HIS A 189 -7.51 0.68 -14.16
C HIS A 189 -7.98 1.84 -13.27
N ARG A 190 -7.67 3.07 -13.69
CA ARG A 190 -7.84 4.26 -12.85
C ARG A 190 -9.26 4.46 -12.35
N ALA A 191 -10.26 4.25 -13.21
CA ALA A 191 -11.65 4.48 -12.86
C ALA A 191 -12.13 3.52 -11.76
N GLU A 192 -11.65 2.29 -11.80
CA GLU A 192 -12.03 1.19 -10.91
C GLU A 192 -11.19 1.18 -9.62
N LEU A 193 -9.92 1.59 -9.67
CA LEU A 193 -9.00 1.52 -8.54
C LEU A 193 -8.90 2.82 -7.74
N SER A 194 -9.20 3.98 -8.34
CA SER A 194 -9.24 5.26 -7.60
C SER A 194 -10.21 5.26 -6.41
N PRO A 195 -11.41 4.64 -6.50
CA PRO A 195 -12.32 4.54 -5.36
C PRO A 195 -11.75 3.78 -4.15
N VAL A 196 -10.78 2.88 -4.35
CA VAL A 196 -10.09 2.22 -3.23
C VAL A 196 -9.24 3.24 -2.44
N MET A 197 -8.61 4.19 -3.14
CA MET A 197 -7.89 5.28 -2.46
C MET A 197 -8.85 6.24 -1.74
N ASP A 198 -10.06 6.45 -2.28
CA ASP A 198 -11.11 7.22 -1.61
C ASP A 198 -11.63 6.52 -0.35
N GLU A 199 -11.60 5.18 -0.30
CA GLU A 199 -11.84 4.44 0.95
C GLU A 199 -10.68 4.61 1.93
N TRP A 200 -9.44 4.46 1.46
CA TRP A 200 -8.25 4.49 2.32
C TRP A 200 -8.04 5.84 3.01
N ILE A 201 -8.36 6.96 2.35
CA ILE A 201 -8.27 8.29 2.98
C ILE A 201 -9.27 8.47 4.13
N MET A 202 -10.35 7.70 4.15
CA MET A 202 -11.38 7.72 5.20
C MET A 202 -11.15 6.66 6.28
N SER A 203 -10.11 5.83 6.17
CA SER A 203 -9.81 4.77 7.14
C SER A 203 -9.39 5.35 8.49
N ASP A 204 -9.67 4.65 9.58
CA ASP A 204 -9.12 4.97 10.91
C ASP A 204 -7.61 4.67 11.00
N ASN A 205 -7.08 3.81 10.12
CA ASN A 205 -5.65 3.51 10.06
C ASN A 205 -4.87 4.61 9.32
N MET A 206 -3.98 5.30 10.05
CA MET A 206 -3.19 6.41 9.47
C MET A 206 -2.28 5.98 8.32
N TRP A 207 -1.79 4.74 8.28
CA TRP A 207 -0.90 4.28 7.23
C TRP A 207 -1.63 4.06 5.90
N LEU A 208 -2.91 3.66 5.94
CA LEU A 208 -3.77 3.65 4.75
C LEU A 208 -4.03 5.07 4.24
N ARG A 209 -4.34 6.02 5.14
CA ARG A 209 -4.48 7.44 4.77
C ARG A 209 -3.19 8.00 4.17
N ARG A 210 -2.03 7.67 4.76
CA ARG A 210 -0.71 8.03 4.23
C ARG A 210 -0.53 7.50 2.80
N CYS A 211 -0.84 6.24 2.55
CA CYS A 211 -0.75 5.68 1.21
C CYS A 211 -1.71 6.31 0.22
N ALA A 212 -2.94 6.63 0.63
CA ALA A 212 -3.89 7.35 -0.21
C ALA A 212 -3.34 8.73 -0.64
N ILE A 213 -2.65 9.46 0.23
CA ILE A 213 -2.01 10.73 -0.13
C ILE A 213 -0.75 10.52 -0.99
N TYR A 214 0.01 9.45 -0.71
CA TYR A 214 1.29 9.16 -1.37
C TYR A 214 1.13 8.63 -2.81
N HIS A 215 0.03 7.96 -3.15
CA HIS A 215 -0.04 7.15 -4.37
C HIS A 215 0.22 7.92 -5.68
N GLN A 216 -0.14 9.21 -5.72
CA GLN A 216 0.06 10.09 -6.89
C GLN A 216 1.41 10.82 -6.90
N LEU A 217 2.30 10.58 -5.93
CA LEU A 217 3.52 11.36 -5.72
C LEU A 217 4.37 11.53 -6.99
N TYR A 218 4.37 10.54 -7.89
CA TYR A 218 5.19 10.55 -9.11
C TYR A 218 4.37 10.65 -10.41
N TYR A 219 3.10 11.05 -10.34
CA TYR A 219 2.22 11.09 -11.52
C TYR A 219 2.50 12.24 -12.46
N LYS A 220 3.14 13.32 -11.97
CA LYS A 220 3.42 14.53 -12.74
C LYS A 220 2.14 15.06 -13.39
N GLU A 221 2.09 15.18 -14.72
CA GLU A 221 0.95 15.66 -15.50
C GLU A 221 -0.28 14.74 -15.36
N ASN A 222 -0.09 13.47 -14.99
CA ASN A 222 -1.20 12.54 -14.76
C ASN A 222 -1.86 12.70 -13.38
N THR A 223 -1.34 13.58 -12.52
CA THR A 223 -1.88 13.78 -11.17
C THR A 223 -3.32 14.29 -11.25
N ASN A 224 -4.25 13.63 -10.55
CA ASN A 224 -5.57 14.20 -10.31
C ASN A 224 -5.46 15.21 -9.17
N GLN A 225 -5.35 16.48 -9.54
CA GLN A 225 -5.23 17.62 -8.62
C GLN A 225 -6.36 17.64 -7.58
N ASP A 226 -7.62 17.54 -8.04
CA ASP A 226 -8.78 17.64 -7.15
C ASP A 226 -8.78 16.54 -6.10
N GLN A 227 -8.42 15.31 -6.49
CA GLN A 227 -8.27 14.20 -5.55
C GLN A 227 -7.12 14.44 -4.57
N LEU A 228 -5.95 14.89 -5.06
CA LEU A 228 -4.80 15.19 -4.20
C LEU A 228 -5.16 16.25 -3.16
N PHE A 229 -5.71 17.39 -3.58
CA PHE A 229 -6.07 18.50 -2.70
C PHE A 229 -7.18 18.11 -1.72
N ARG A 230 -8.16 17.32 -2.15
CA ARG A 230 -9.20 16.78 -1.28
C ARG A 230 -8.61 15.87 -0.19
N TYR A 231 -7.67 14.99 -0.54
CA TYR A 231 -7.00 14.12 0.44
C TYR A 231 -6.14 14.91 1.43
N CYS A 232 -5.38 15.90 0.95
CA CYS A 232 -4.61 16.79 1.82
C CYS A 232 -5.51 17.51 2.82
N LYS A 233 -6.68 18.03 2.38
CA LYS A 233 -7.65 18.66 3.29
C LYS A 233 -8.26 17.68 4.29
N ALA A 234 -8.63 16.48 3.84
CA ALA A 234 -9.21 15.45 4.71
C ALA A 234 -8.29 15.13 5.89
N CYS A 235 -6.98 15.10 5.67
CA CYS A 235 -5.98 14.81 6.70
C CYS A 235 -5.28 16.04 7.30
N ALA A 236 -5.67 17.27 6.94
CA ALA A 236 -4.96 18.49 7.38
C ALA A 236 -4.98 18.69 8.92
N HIS A 237 -6.08 18.26 9.55
CA HIS A 237 -6.28 18.35 11.00
C HIS A 237 -5.36 17.41 11.80
N GLU A 238 -4.77 16.40 11.15
CA GLU A 238 -3.97 15.39 11.84
C GLU A 238 -2.67 15.97 12.40
N LYS A 239 -2.36 15.53 13.62
CA LYS A 239 -1.15 15.97 14.33
C LYS A 239 0.07 15.09 14.09
N ASP A 240 -0.16 13.88 13.55
CA ASP A 240 0.90 12.90 13.30
C ASP A 240 1.95 13.43 12.31
N PHE A 241 3.22 13.17 12.64
CA PHE A 241 4.36 13.64 11.86
C PHE A 241 4.37 13.05 10.44
N PHE A 242 4.07 11.76 10.31
CA PHE A 242 4.12 11.07 9.02
C PHE A 242 3.00 11.55 8.11
N ILE A 243 1.80 11.80 8.63
CA ILE A 243 0.71 12.37 7.82
C ILE A 243 1.06 13.79 7.35
N ARG A 244 1.54 14.66 8.26
CA ARG A 244 1.94 16.02 7.89
C ARG A 244 3.07 16.05 6.86
N LYS A 245 4.03 15.12 6.97
CA LYS A 245 5.12 14.95 6.00
C LYS A 245 4.60 14.52 4.64
N VAL A 246 3.70 13.53 4.56
CA VAL A 246 3.23 13.06 3.26
C VAL A 246 2.40 14.11 2.54
N ILE A 247 1.58 14.89 3.25
CA ILE A 247 0.86 16.03 2.67
C ILE A 247 1.86 17.00 2.01
N GLY A 248 2.89 17.41 2.76
CA GLY A 248 3.92 18.30 2.25
C GLY A 248 4.70 17.73 1.07
N TRP A 249 5.05 16.45 1.09
CA TRP A 249 5.76 15.78 0.00
C TRP A 249 4.92 15.66 -1.27
N SER A 250 3.65 15.28 -1.15
CA SER A 250 2.74 15.17 -2.30
C SER A 250 2.51 16.52 -2.95
N LEU A 251 2.28 17.58 -2.16
CA LEU A 251 2.17 18.95 -2.67
C LEU A 251 3.48 19.44 -3.30
N ARG A 252 4.64 19.20 -2.66
CA ARG A 252 5.95 19.57 -3.23
C ARG A 252 6.22 18.87 -4.55
N SER A 253 5.83 17.60 -4.66
CA SER A 253 6.02 16.87 -5.91
C SER A 253 5.16 17.45 -7.02
N TYR A 254 3.88 17.73 -6.72
CA TYR A 254 2.96 18.34 -7.67
C TYR A 254 3.31 19.79 -8.01
N PHE A 255 3.97 20.52 -7.11
CA PHE A 255 4.48 21.87 -7.36
C PHE A 255 5.39 21.92 -8.60
N ARG A 256 6.11 20.84 -8.92
CA ARG A 256 6.96 20.77 -10.12
C ARG A 256 6.17 20.71 -11.43
N THR A 257 4.88 20.38 -11.35
CA THR A 257 3.96 20.31 -12.48
C THR A 257 3.08 21.55 -12.54
N ASP A 258 2.49 21.95 -11.41
CA ASP A 258 1.66 23.16 -11.32
C ASP A 258 2.01 23.97 -10.05
N PRO A 259 2.99 24.87 -10.13
CA PRO A 259 3.41 25.71 -9.01
C PRO A 259 2.28 26.60 -8.48
N ASP A 260 1.49 27.20 -9.38
CA ASP A 260 0.49 28.21 -9.03
C ASP A 260 -0.71 27.59 -8.33
N ALA A 261 -1.15 26.40 -8.78
CA ALA A 261 -2.18 25.64 -8.09
C ALA A 261 -1.77 25.27 -6.67
N VAL A 262 -0.51 24.85 -6.45
CA VAL A 262 -0.02 24.51 -5.11
C VAL A 262 0.11 25.75 -4.22
N LYS A 263 0.63 26.87 -4.74
CA LYS A 263 0.70 28.14 -3.99
C LYS A 263 -0.69 28.60 -3.55
N THR A 264 -1.65 28.57 -4.46
CA THR A 264 -3.05 28.93 -4.20
C THR A 264 -3.65 28.00 -3.16
N PHE A 265 -3.52 26.68 -3.33
CA PHE A 265 -4.02 25.69 -2.37
C PHE A 265 -3.44 25.90 -0.97
N VAL A 266 -2.13 26.14 -0.85
CA VAL A 266 -1.48 26.36 0.45
C VAL A 266 -1.97 27.65 1.10
N LYS A 267 -2.12 28.74 0.34
CA LYS A 267 -2.65 30.03 0.82
C LYS A 267 -4.10 29.88 1.31
N ASP A 268 -4.96 29.28 0.51
CA ASP A 268 -6.39 29.15 0.83
C ASP A 268 -6.64 28.23 2.04
N ASN A 269 -5.71 27.32 2.32
CA ASN A 269 -5.79 26.36 3.42
C ASN A 269 -4.76 26.64 4.51
N GLU A 270 -4.24 27.87 4.59
CA GLU A 270 -3.12 28.22 5.46
C GLU A 270 -3.39 27.94 6.94
N ILE A 271 -4.65 28.15 7.37
CA ILE A 271 -5.13 27.97 8.74
C ILE A 271 -5.16 26.50 9.15
N ILE A 272 -5.55 25.60 8.23
CA ILE A 272 -5.74 24.18 8.53
C ILE A 272 -4.49 23.34 8.28
N LEU A 273 -3.60 23.77 7.39
CA LEU A 273 -2.36 23.07 7.10
C LEU A 273 -1.32 23.32 8.19
N SER A 274 -0.66 22.24 8.62
CA SER A 274 0.45 22.35 9.59
C SER A 274 1.62 23.17 9.01
N THR A 275 2.35 23.89 9.86
CA THR A 275 3.59 24.61 9.48
C THR A 275 4.59 23.71 8.77
N LEU A 276 4.70 22.44 9.21
CA LEU A 276 5.56 21.45 8.56
C LEU A 276 5.12 21.15 7.13
N SER A 277 3.83 20.90 6.93
CA SER A 277 3.27 20.59 5.61
C SER A 277 3.46 21.76 4.64
N LYS A 278 3.19 23.00 5.10
CA LYS A 278 3.40 24.23 4.30
C LYS A 278 4.86 24.39 3.89
N ARG A 279 5.79 24.28 4.84
CA ARG A 279 7.24 24.39 4.59
C ARG A 279 7.75 23.33 3.62
N GLU A 280 7.29 22.09 3.77
CA GLU A 280 7.67 21.01 2.84
C GLU A 280 7.11 21.25 1.44
N ALA A 281 5.83 21.67 1.33
CA ALA A 281 5.15 21.93 0.06
C ALA A 281 5.84 23.04 -0.76
N LEU A 282 6.18 24.15 -0.10
CA LEU A 282 6.73 25.35 -0.72
C LEU A 282 8.27 25.39 -0.72
N LYS A 283 8.94 24.24 -0.53
CA LYS A 283 10.41 24.18 -0.47
C LYS A 283 11.11 24.72 -1.72
N HIS A 284 10.44 24.71 -2.87
CA HIS A 284 10.96 25.16 -4.16
C HIS A 284 10.21 26.39 -4.71
N ALA A 285 9.41 27.05 -3.87
CA ALA A 285 8.59 28.18 -4.26
C ALA A 285 9.36 29.49 -4.41
#